data_AF-A0A1M7LRN2-F1
#
_entry.id   AF-A0A1M7LRN2-F1
#
_cell.length_a   1.000
_cell.length_b   1.000
_cell.length_c   1.000
_cell.angle_alpha   90.00
_cell.angle_beta   90.00
_cell.angle_gamma   90.00
#
_symmetry.space_group_name_H-M   'P 1'
#
loop_
_entity.id
_entity.type
_entity.pdbx_description
1 polymer ?
#
loop_
_entity_poly.entity_id
_entity_poly.type
_entity_poly.pdbx_seq_one_letter_code
_entity_poly.pdbx_strand_id
1 'polypeptide(L)'
;MMTVEQFKQSGVPLPALTHQRVQELKQTPKGQHIMMQPFAAFPAMLESLTNGLQDKLLSFEWGQISQTTRQEGLTLEGLKEDYQFLEFVQFIMFVKYTEENRRKKAS
;
A
#
# COMPACT_ATOMS: atom_id res chain seq x y z
N MET A 1 -6.71 -11.62 -15.34
CA MET A 1 -6.04 -11.47 -14.03
C MET A 1 -5.63 -10.02 -13.92
N MET A 2 -6.34 -9.23 -13.11
CA MET A 2 -6.11 -7.80 -13.02
C MET A 2 -4.88 -7.49 -12.14
N THR A 3 -3.83 -6.91 -12.72
CA THR A 3 -2.68 -6.40 -11.95
C THR A 3 -2.98 -5.00 -11.40
N VAL A 4 -2.20 -4.54 -10.41
CA VAL A 4 -2.27 -3.15 -9.91
C VAL A 4 -2.08 -2.13 -11.05
N GLU A 5 -1.26 -2.47 -12.05
CA GLU A 5 -1.07 -1.65 -13.26
C GLU A 5 -2.32 -1.63 -14.15
N GLN A 6 -3.01 -2.76 -14.30
CA GLN A 6 -4.29 -2.81 -15.04
C GLN A 6 -5.40 -2.07 -14.28
N PHE A 7 -5.37 -2.05 -12.95
CA PHE A 7 -6.27 -1.23 -12.15
C PHE A 7 -6.05 0.27 -12.41
N LYS A 8 -4.80 0.74 -12.52
CA LYS A 8 -4.50 2.12 -12.94
C LYS A 8 -5.05 2.45 -14.33
N GLN A 9 -5.10 1.47 -15.23
CA GLN A 9 -5.62 1.63 -16.60
C GLN A 9 -7.14 1.58 -16.69
N SER A 10 -7.85 1.09 -15.66
CA SER A 10 -9.31 0.97 -15.63
C SER A 10 -10.07 2.30 -15.51
N GLY A 11 -9.36 3.44 -15.51
CA GLY A 11 -9.94 4.77 -15.33
C GLY A 11 -10.31 5.09 -13.88
N VAL A 12 -10.06 4.18 -12.93
CA VAL A 12 -10.18 4.45 -11.50
C VAL A 12 -8.97 5.28 -11.04
N PRO A 13 -9.17 6.55 -10.63
CA PRO A 13 -8.06 7.37 -10.17
C PRO A 13 -7.53 6.82 -8.84
N LEU A 14 -6.31 6.29 -8.87
CA LEU A 14 -5.56 6.00 -7.66
C LEU A 14 -4.99 7.30 -7.10
N PRO A 15 -5.27 7.62 -5.83
CA PRO A 15 -4.77 8.85 -5.24
C PRO A 15 -3.24 8.79 -5.10
N ALA A 16 -2.56 9.86 -5.52
CA ALA A 16 -1.12 9.98 -5.33
C ALA A 16 -0.77 10.08 -3.84
N LEU A 17 0.40 9.55 -3.46
CA LEU A 17 0.94 9.71 -2.11
C LEU A 17 1.54 11.11 -1.95
N THR A 18 0.71 12.10 -1.62
CA THR A 18 1.15 13.49 -1.40
C THR A 18 1.87 13.65 -0.06
N HIS A 19 2.65 14.72 0.10
CA HIS A 19 3.30 15.03 1.39
C HIS A 19 2.29 15.17 2.54
N GLN A 20 1.16 15.83 2.29
CA GLN A 20 0.09 15.93 3.29
C GLN A 20 -0.42 14.54 3.66
N ARG A 21 -0.68 13.68 2.66
CA ARG A 21 -1.17 12.33 2.91
C ARG A 21 -0.17 11.47 3.69
N VAL A 22 1.13 11.63 3.43
CA VAL A 22 2.19 11.00 4.23
C VAL A 22 2.09 11.40 5.71
N GLN A 23 1.83 12.68 6.00
CA GLN A 23 1.68 13.14 7.39
C GLN A 23 0.44 12.55 8.04
N GLU A 24 -0.68 12.49 7.33
CA GLU A 24 -1.91 11.85 7.82
C GLU A 24 -1.71 10.36 8.10
N LEU A 25 -1.10 9.62 7.16
CA LEU A 25 -0.87 8.19 7.30
C LEU A 25 0.04 7.89 8.50
N LYS A 26 1.07 8.71 8.75
CA LYS A 26 1.94 8.58 9.94
C LYS A 26 1.18 8.66 11.26
N GLN A 27 0.06 9.38 11.33
CA GLN A 27 -0.75 9.48 12.56
C GLN A 27 -1.67 8.28 12.77
N THR A 28 -1.89 7.45 11.75
CA THR A 28 -2.73 6.26 11.89
C THR A 28 -2.00 5.14 12.66
N PRO A 29 -2.72 4.24 13.35
CA PRO A 29 -2.10 3.09 14.01
C PRO A 29 -1.28 2.21 13.04
N LYS A 30 -1.80 1.98 11.82
CA LYS A 30 -1.10 1.22 10.78
C LYS A 30 0.17 1.94 10.32
N GLY A 31 0.12 3.26 10.15
CA GLY A 31 1.29 4.04 9.77
C GLY A 31 2.35 4.11 10.87
N GLN A 32 1.96 4.26 12.14
CA GLN A 32 2.87 4.18 13.27
C GLN A 32 3.56 2.80 13.33
N HIS A 33 2.79 1.73 13.12
CA HIS A 33 3.35 0.39 13.03
C HIS A 33 4.41 0.29 11.92
N ILE A 34 4.13 0.76 10.70
CA ILE A 34 5.08 0.79 9.58
C ILE A 34 6.34 1.58 9.93
N MET A 35 6.20 2.74 10.57
CA MET A 35 7.33 3.61 10.96
C MET A 35 8.30 2.91 11.94
N MET A 36 7.75 2.09 12.84
CA MET A 36 8.52 1.36 13.86
C MET A 36 9.25 0.12 13.31
N GLN A 37 8.91 -0.35 12.11
CA GLN A 37 9.49 -1.56 11.56
C GLN A 37 10.99 -1.37 11.22
N PRO A 38 11.83 -2.39 11.45
CA PRO A 38 13.22 -2.37 11.03
C PRO A 38 13.29 -2.45 9.51
N PHE A 39 14.34 -1.86 8.91
CA PHE A 39 14.53 -1.86 7.45
C PHE A 39 14.47 -3.29 6.85
N ALA A 40 15.06 -4.26 7.55
CA ALA A 40 15.05 -5.67 7.15
C ALA A 40 13.66 -6.32 7.04
N ALA A 41 12.63 -5.75 7.69
CA ALA A 41 11.26 -6.28 7.63
C ALA A 41 10.46 -5.75 6.42
N PHE A 42 10.93 -4.70 5.75
CA PHE A 42 10.19 -4.07 4.64
C PHE A 42 9.98 -4.97 3.43
N PRO A 43 10.94 -5.82 2.98
CA PRO A 43 10.70 -6.71 1.85
C PRO A 43 9.50 -7.64 2.06
N ALA A 44 9.44 -8.33 3.21
CA ALA A 44 8.33 -9.22 3.55
C ALA A 44 7.00 -8.46 3.73
N MET A 45 7.05 -7.25 4.31
CA MET A 45 5.88 -6.39 4.45
C MET A 45 5.32 -5.95 3.09
N LEU A 46 6.19 -5.57 2.15
CA LEU A 46 5.80 -5.18 0.80
C LEU A 46 5.16 -6.34 0.06
N GLU A 47 5.74 -7.54 0.14
CA GLU A 47 5.17 -8.75 -0.46
C GLU A 47 3.78 -9.03 0.10
N SER A 48 3.64 -9.05 1.43
CA SER A 48 2.36 -9.30 2.09
C SER A 48 1.28 -8.29 1.72
N LEU A 49 1.60 -6.98 1.71
CA LEU A 49 0.66 -5.93 1.33
C LEU A 49 0.30 -5.98 -0.15
N THR A 50 1.27 -6.30 -1.02
CA THR A 50 1.04 -6.42 -2.46
C THR A 50 0.12 -7.59 -2.76
N ASN A 51 0.39 -8.76 -2.18
CA ASN A 51 -0.44 -9.95 -2.35
C ASN A 51 -1.85 -9.71 -1.80
N GLY A 52 -1.96 -9.14 -0.59
CA GLY A 52 -3.26 -8.82 0.00
C GLY A 52 -4.07 -7.81 -0.84
N LEU A 53 -3.42 -6.80 -1.44
CA LEU A 53 -4.09 -5.88 -2.36
C LEU A 53 -4.54 -6.58 -3.64
N GLN A 54 -3.70 -7.44 -4.22
CA GLN A 54 -4.06 -8.22 -5.41
C GLN A 54 -5.25 -9.13 -5.15
N ASP A 55 -5.28 -9.85 -4.04
CA ASP A 55 -6.39 -10.73 -3.67
C ASP A 55 -7.71 -9.95 -3.51
N LYS A 56 -7.65 -8.76 -2.90
CA LYS A 56 -8.82 -7.88 -2.76
C LYS A 56 -9.27 -7.31 -4.10
N LEU A 57 -8.34 -6.95 -4.99
CA LEU A 57 -8.66 -6.48 -6.34
C LEU A 57 -9.34 -7.57 -7.17
N LEU A 58 -8.83 -8.81 -7.11
CA LEU A 58 -9.43 -9.96 -7.77
C LEU A 58 -10.83 -10.24 -7.23
N SER A 59 -10.99 -10.22 -5.91
CA SER A 59 -12.30 -10.42 -5.26
C SER A 59 -13.30 -9.32 -5.65
N PHE A 60 -12.83 -8.09 -5.82
CA PHE A 60 -13.66 -6.95 -6.21
C PHE A 60 -14.09 -7.04 -7.68
N GLU A 61 -13.17 -7.42 -8.58
CA GLU A 61 -13.47 -7.69 -9.98
C GLU A 61 -14.50 -8.81 -10.12
N TRP A 62 -14.29 -9.94 -9.43
CA TRP A 62 -15.21 -11.07 -9.45
C TRP A 62 -16.59 -10.70 -8.93
N GLY A 63 -16.68 -10.00 -7.79
CA GLY A 63 -17.95 -9.56 -7.23
C GLY A 63 -18.73 -8.60 -8.14
N GLN A 64 -18.04 -7.81 -8.98
CA GLN A 64 -18.71 -7.00 -10.00
C GLN A 64 -19.25 -7.82 -11.17
N ILE A 65 -18.55 -8.90 -11.56
CA ILE A 65 -18.96 -9.77 -12.67
C ILE A 65 -20.12 -10.69 -12.27
N SER A 66 -20.07 -11.28 -11.07
CA SER A 66 -21.00 -12.34 -10.67
C SER A 66 -22.28 -11.85 -9.97
N GLN A 67 -22.45 -10.54 -9.73
CA GLN A 67 -23.56 -9.94 -8.96
C GLN A 67 -23.83 -10.61 -7.59
N THR A 68 -22.88 -11.38 -7.09
CA THR A 68 -22.96 -12.00 -5.77
C THR A 68 -22.78 -10.94 -4.69
N THR A 69 -23.46 -11.16 -3.56
CA THR A 69 -23.50 -10.27 -2.40
C THR A 69 -22.13 -9.67 -2.11
N ARG A 70 -22.04 -8.34 -2.24
CA ARG A 70 -20.85 -7.54 -1.95
C ARG A 70 -20.26 -8.01 -0.62
N GLN A 71 -19.05 -8.58 -0.61
CA GLN A 71 -18.39 -8.95 0.64
C GLN A 71 -18.27 -7.70 1.52
N GLU A 72 -18.77 -7.78 2.76
CA GLU A 72 -18.68 -6.67 3.71
C GLU A 72 -17.22 -6.23 3.88
N GLY A 73 -16.96 -4.93 3.71
CA GLY A 73 -15.62 -4.35 3.81
C GLY A 73 -14.83 -4.26 2.49
N LEU A 74 -15.27 -4.90 1.40
CA LEU A 74 -14.61 -4.80 0.09
C LEU A 74 -15.16 -3.62 -0.72
N THR A 75 -14.73 -2.41 -0.35
CA THR A 75 -15.13 -1.16 -1.03
C THR A 75 -13.99 -0.59 -1.86
N LEU A 76 -14.34 0.21 -2.87
CA LEU A 76 -13.36 0.93 -3.68
C LEU A 76 -12.47 1.85 -2.81
N GLU A 77 -13.04 2.48 -1.79
CA GLU A 77 -12.28 3.33 -0.87
C GLU A 77 -11.31 2.52 0.00
N GLY A 78 -11.72 1.32 0.46
CA GLY A 78 -10.80 0.40 1.15
C GLY A 78 -9.63 -0.07 0.29
N LEU A 79 -9.88 -0.35 -1.00
CA LEU A 79 -8.82 -0.68 -1.96
C LEU A 79 -7.85 0.48 -2.20
N LYS A 80 -8.37 1.71 -2.33
CA LYS A 80 -7.56 2.92 -2.45
C LYS A 80 -6.72 3.15 -1.20
N GLU A 81 -7.28 2.94 -0.01
CA GLU A 81 -6.56 3.06 1.25
C GLU A 81 -5.42 2.03 1.34
N ASP A 82 -5.69 0.77 1.01
CA ASP A 82 -4.64 -0.27 1.00
C ASP A 82 -3.53 0.05 0.00
N TYR A 83 -3.87 0.58 -1.18
CA TYR A 83 -2.90 1.08 -2.15
C TYR A 83 -2.06 2.24 -1.59
N GLN A 84 -2.69 3.21 -0.90
CA GLN A 84 -1.96 4.32 -0.27
C GLN A 84 -0.99 3.83 0.81
N PHE A 85 -1.36 2.81 1.58
CA PHE A 85 -0.46 2.21 2.56
C PHE A 85 0.71 1.46 1.90
N LEU A 86 0.49 0.80 0.76
CA LEU A 86 1.55 0.17 -0.01
C LEU A 86 2.59 1.20 -0.47
N GLU A 87 2.14 2.29 -1.09
CA GLU A 87 3.00 3.41 -1.49
C GLU A 87 3.73 4.02 -0.27
N PHE A 88 3.03 4.15 0.86
CA PHE A 88 3.63 4.67 2.10
C PHE A 88 4.74 3.76 2.63
N VAL A 89 4.58 2.44 2.59
CA VAL A 89 5.64 1.49 2.98
C VAL A 89 6.86 1.65 2.08
N GLN A 90 6.67 1.79 0.77
CA GLN A 90 7.78 2.03 -0.16
C GLN A 90 8.50 3.36 0.13
N PHE A 91 7.74 4.42 0.43
CA PHE A 91 8.31 5.71 0.83
C PHE A 91 9.15 5.59 2.12
N ILE A 92 8.64 4.93 3.16
CA ILE A 92 9.38 4.74 4.42
C ILE A 92 10.61 3.85 4.22
N MET A 93 10.52 2.81 3.40
CA MET A 93 11.66 1.97 3.03
C MET A 93 12.76 2.82 2.39
N PHE A 94 12.41 3.68 1.42
CA PHE A 94 13.35 4.60 0.78
C PHE A 94 14.01 5.54 1.80
N VAL A 95 13.23 6.15 2.70
CA VAL A 95 13.77 7.03 3.76
C VAL A 95 14.79 6.27 4.62
N LYS A 96 14.44 5.11 5.15
CA LYS A 96 15.33 4.30 6.00
C LYS A 96 16.60 3.86 5.25
N TYR A 97 16.48 3.47 3.99
CA TYR A 97 17.64 3.15 3.14
C TYR A 97 18.60 4.34 3.01
N THR A 98 18.08 5.55 2.80
CA THR A 98 18.93 6.75 2.72
C THR A 98 19.64 7.05 4.04
N GLU A 99 18.98 6.83 5.18
CA GLU A 99 19.55 7.03 6.51
C GLU A 99 20.68 6.02 6.81
N GLU A 100 20.47 4.73 6.50
CA GLU A 100 21.50 3.70 6.68
C GLU A 100 22.74 3.99 5.83
N ASN A 101 22.54 4.41 4.58
CA ASN A 101 23.66 4.74 3.70
C ASN A 101 24.42 6.00 4.13
N ARG A 102 23.74 6.98 4.72
CA ARG A 102 24.42 8.15 5.31
C ARG A 102 25.28 7.74 6.51
N ARG A 103 24.77 6.86 7.38
CA ARG A 103 25.55 6.35 8.53
C ARG A 103 26.79 5.57 8.09
N LYS A 104 26.67 4.72 7.06
CA LYS A 104 27.79 3.95 6.50
C LYS A 104 28.88 4.81 5.88
N LYS A 105 28.57 6.02 5.42
CA LYS A 105 29.55 6.96 4.83
C LYS A 105 30.21 7.88 5.86
N ALA A 106 29.64 7.97 7.06
CA ALA A 106 30.14 8.81 8.16
C ALA A 106 30.94 8.03 9.21
N SER A 107 31.10 6.71 9.01
CA SER A 107 31.87 5.78 9.84
C SER A 107 33.04 5.23 9.05
#